data_AF-X1IKN8-F1
#
_entry.id   AF-X1IKN8-F1
#
_cell.length_a   1.000
_cell.length_b   1.000
_cell.length_c   1.000
_cell.angle_alpha   90.00
_cell.angle_beta   90.00
_cell.angle_gamma   90.00
#
_symmetry.space_group_name_H-M   'P 1'
#
loop_
_entity.id
_entity.type
_entity.pdbx_description
1 polymer ?
#
loop_
_entity_poly.entity_id
_entity_poly.type
_entity_poly.pdbx_seq_one_letter_code
_entity_poly.pdbx_strand_id
1 'polypeptide(L)'
;IDKKGAAELMGEMTSRGATLCFIADQDAGKKGIFVDFFGRKASTYKSIGLLAITNNIPIGVGYSRRVDNRFYFEIGVNRVILPEEWADRDEPLEWITAEYTRAIEEFVREDPSQYWWLHRRWKHRPKEEIEKTQGESCLSSHK
;
A
#
# COMPACT_ATOMS: atom_id res chain seq x y z
N ILE A 1 -20.27 2.81 0.57
CA ILE A 1 -19.90 4.16 0.09
C ILE A 1 -19.80 4.06 -1.42
N ASP A 2 -20.69 4.73 -2.17
CA ASP A 2 -20.60 4.78 -3.63
C ASP A 2 -19.31 5.49 -4.05
N LYS A 3 -18.80 5.20 -5.25
CA LYS A 3 -17.53 5.74 -5.76
C LYS A 3 -17.60 7.26 -5.97
N LYS A 4 -18.81 7.82 -6.10
CA LYS A 4 -19.07 9.27 -6.13
C LYS A 4 -19.34 9.80 -4.72
N GLY A 5 -18.62 10.85 -4.31
CA GLY A 5 -18.78 11.49 -2.99
C GLY A 5 -17.95 10.89 -1.85
N ALA A 6 -17.29 9.74 -2.07
CA ALA A 6 -16.43 9.11 -1.06
C ALA A 6 -15.32 10.04 -0.56
N ALA A 7 -14.69 10.81 -1.45
CA ALA A 7 -13.62 11.73 -1.11
C ALA A 7 -14.11 12.93 -0.28
N GLU A 8 -15.27 13.50 -0.63
CA GLU A 8 -15.89 14.60 0.13
C GLU A 8 -16.30 14.12 1.52
N LEU A 9 -16.92 12.94 1.60
CA LEU A 9 -17.30 12.32 2.88
C LEU A 9 -16.06 12.04 3.76
N MET A 10 -14.97 11.56 3.18
CA MET A 10 -13.71 11.34 3.92
C MET A 10 -13.13 12.65 4.46
N GLY A 11 -13.21 13.74 3.70
CA GLY A 11 -12.83 15.08 4.15
C GLY A 11 -13.69 15.57 5.32
N GLU A 12 -15.01 15.41 5.24
CA GLU A 12 -15.94 15.76 6.34
C GLU A 12 -15.67 14.92 7.61
N MET A 13 -15.46 13.62 7.46
CA MET A 13 -15.19 12.74 8.60
C MET A 13 -13.88 13.12 9.28
N THR A 14 -12.84 13.40 8.49
CA THR A 14 -11.52 13.79 9.01
C THR A 14 -11.59 15.14 9.72
N SER A 15 -12.31 16.14 9.18
CA SER A 15 -12.44 17.45 9.83
C SER A 15 -13.19 17.39 11.17
N ARG A 16 -13.99 16.34 11.38
CA ARG A 16 -14.67 16.04 12.65
C ARG A 16 -13.82 15.20 13.62
N GLY A 17 -12.56 14.94 13.29
CA GLY A 17 -11.64 14.14 14.10
C GLY A 17 -11.91 12.63 14.03
N ALA A 18 -12.68 12.15 13.05
CA ALA A 18 -12.90 10.72 12.88
C ALA A 18 -11.66 10.02 12.28
N THR A 19 -11.47 8.76 12.64
CA THR A 19 -10.43 7.90 12.07
C THR A 19 -10.95 7.17 10.83
N LEU A 20 -10.19 7.21 9.74
CA LEU A 20 -10.48 6.46 8.52
C LEU A 20 -9.65 5.18 8.50
N CYS A 21 -10.29 4.03 8.24
CA CYS A 21 -9.64 2.74 8.16
C CYS A 21 -9.77 2.14 6.75
N PHE A 22 -8.67 1.59 6.24
CA PHE A 22 -8.58 0.98 4.91
C PHE A 22 -7.90 -0.39 4.98
N ILE A 23 -8.37 -1.32 4.16
CA ILE A 23 -7.61 -2.53 3.77
C ILE A 23 -7.14 -2.29 2.34
N ALA A 24 -5.85 -1.99 2.16
CA ALA A 24 -5.30 -1.44 0.91
C ALA A 24 -3.95 -2.07 0.51
N ASP A 25 -3.76 -3.34 0.85
CA ASP A 25 -2.55 -4.11 0.58
C ASP A 25 -2.65 -4.97 -0.71
N GLN A 26 -3.71 -4.80 -1.49
CA GLN A 26 -3.92 -5.50 -2.77
C GLN A 26 -3.32 -4.75 -3.96
N ASP A 27 -3.31 -5.39 -5.14
CA ASP A 27 -2.90 -4.76 -6.40
C ASP A 27 -3.83 -3.59 -6.78
N ALA A 28 -3.29 -2.37 -6.82
CA ALA A 28 -4.05 -1.14 -7.08
C ALA A 28 -4.30 -0.86 -8.58
N GLY A 29 -4.00 -1.81 -9.46
CA GLY A 29 -4.16 -1.65 -10.91
C GLY A 29 -3.04 -0.86 -11.59
N LYS A 30 -3.23 -0.53 -12.87
CA LYS A 30 -2.20 0.16 -13.70
C LYS A 30 -1.84 1.58 -13.26
N LYS A 31 -2.66 2.20 -12.40
CA LYS A 31 -2.52 3.59 -11.95
C LYS A 31 -2.08 3.71 -10.48
N GLY A 32 -1.72 2.59 -9.85
CA GLY A 32 -1.12 2.61 -8.53
C GLY A 32 0.31 3.15 -8.57
N ILE A 33 0.86 3.41 -7.39
CA ILE A 33 2.26 3.77 -7.22
C ILE A 33 3.06 2.49 -7.07
N PHE A 34 4.14 2.37 -7.83
CA PHE A 34 4.98 1.19 -7.83
C PHE A 34 6.12 1.34 -6.81
N VAL A 35 5.92 0.77 -5.63
CA VAL A 35 6.96 0.66 -4.58
C VAL A 35 7.33 -0.80 -4.38
N ASP A 36 8.47 -1.06 -3.74
CA ASP A 36 8.90 -2.44 -3.52
C ASP A 36 8.02 -3.12 -2.47
N PHE A 37 7.66 -4.37 -2.77
CA PHE A 37 7.06 -5.31 -1.84
C PHE A 37 7.84 -6.63 -1.97
N PHE A 38 8.57 -6.99 -0.92
CA PHE A 38 9.54 -8.08 -0.86
C PHE A 38 10.58 -8.01 -1.99
N GLY A 39 11.13 -6.81 -2.23
CA GLY A 39 12.19 -6.57 -3.22
C GLY A 39 11.71 -6.56 -4.68
N ARG A 40 10.38 -6.60 -4.91
CA ARG A 40 9.80 -6.53 -6.25
C ARG A 40 8.73 -5.45 -6.30
N LYS A 41 8.81 -4.55 -7.28
CA LYS A 41 7.81 -3.48 -7.51
C LYS A 41 6.38 -4.03 -7.53
N ALA A 42 5.49 -3.47 -6.72
CA ALA A 42 4.08 -3.83 -6.62
C ALA A 42 3.21 -2.57 -6.74
N SER A 43 2.07 -2.68 -7.41
CA SER A 43 1.13 -1.57 -7.55
C SER A 43 0.36 -1.33 -6.26
N THR A 44 0.52 -0.16 -5.66
CA THR A 44 -0.03 0.17 -4.34
C THR A 44 -0.97 1.39 -4.41
N TYR A 45 -2.00 1.38 -3.57
CA TYR A 45 -3.03 2.42 -3.57
C TYR A 45 -2.47 3.74 -3.05
N LYS A 46 -2.52 4.78 -3.89
CA LYS A 46 -2.13 6.14 -3.52
C LYS A 46 -3.09 6.86 -2.58
N SER A 47 -4.29 6.31 -2.35
CA SER A 47 -5.36 6.98 -1.61
C SER A 47 -4.97 7.28 -0.15
N ILE A 48 -4.24 6.38 0.51
CA ILE A 48 -3.80 6.58 1.89
C ILE A 48 -2.86 7.80 1.98
N GLY A 49 -1.80 7.81 1.18
CA GLY A 49 -0.84 8.92 1.19
C GLY A 49 -1.46 10.24 0.74
N LEU A 50 -2.33 10.24 -0.27
CA LEU A 50 -3.02 11.45 -0.71
C LEU A 50 -3.93 12.03 0.39
N LEU A 51 -4.71 11.19 1.06
CA LEU A 51 -5.58 11.64 2.16
C LEU A 51 -4.75 12.20 3.33
N ALA A 52 -3.65 11.54 3.68
CA ALA A 52 -2.76 11.99 4.74
C ALA A 52 -2.11 13.34 4.43
N ILE A 53 -1.59 13.52 3.21
CA ILE A 53 -1.00 14.78 2.76
C ILE A 53 -2.06 15.88 2.72
N THR A 54 -3.22 15.63 2.10
CA THR A 54 -4.27 16.65 1.94
C THR A 54 -4.81 17.15 3.28
N ASN A 55 -4.92 16.28 4.28
CA ASN A 55 -5.48 16.65 5.58
C ASN A 55 -4.40 16.89 6.66
N ASN A 56 -3.12 16.72 6.32
CA ASN A 56 -2.00 16.81 7.25
C ASN A 56 -2.19 15.95 8.52
N ILE A 57 -2.57 14.68 8.32
CA ILE A 57 -2.89 13.73 9.42
C ILE A 57 -1.91 12.55 9.47
N PRO A 58 -1.66 11.97 10.65
CA PRO A 58 -0.81 10.79 10.78
C PRO A 58 -1.44 9.53 10.16
N ILE A 59 -0.61 8.58 9.76
CA ILE A 59 -1.02 7.27 9.25
C ILE A 59 -0.61 6.20 10.26
N GLY A 60 -1.59 5.46 10.78
CA GLY A 60 -1.33 4.21 11.51
C GLY A 60 -1.36 3.02 10.56
N VAL A 61 -0.29 2.23 10.52
CA VAL A 61 -0.22 0.94 9.82
C VAL A 61 -0.38 -0.16 10.85
N GLY A 62 -1.46 -0.93 10.71
CA GLY A 62 -1.81 -1.97 11.66
C GLY A 62 -2.02 -3.32 11.01
N TYR A 63 -2.02 -4.35 11.85
CA TYR A 63 -2.26 -5.74 11.47
C TYR A 63 -3.30 -6.37 12.39
N SER A 64 -3.84 -7.50 11.93
CA SER A 64 -4.61 -8.42 12.76
C SER A 64 -4.07 -9.81 12.50
N ARG A 65 -3.64 -10.50 13.56
CA ARG A 65 -3.04 -11.83 13.49
C ARG A 65 -3.84 -12.78 14.37
N ARG A 66 -4.22 -13.93 13.84
CA ARG A 66 -4.87 -14.99 14.60
C ARG A 66 -3.87 -15.62 15.56
N VAL A 67 -4.31 -15.81 16.81
CA VAL A 67 -3.53 -16.45 17.87
C VAL A 67 -3.96 -17.91 17.98
N ASP A 68 -3.01 -18.80 17.76
CA ASP A 68 -3.21 -20.26 17.72
C ASP A 68 -4.33 -20.69 16.75
N ASN A 69 -4.88 -21.89 16.95
CA ASN A 69 -6.06 -22.37 16.22
C ASN A 69 -7.38 -21.89 16.82
N ARG A 70 -7.37 -20.87 17.67
CA ARG A 70 -8.59 -20.34 18.32
C ARG A 70 -9.10 -19.11 17.56
N PHE A 71 -10.33 -18.68 17.85
CA PHE A 71 -10.88 -17.45 17.26
C PHE A 71 -10.50 -16.22 18.11
N TYR A 72 -9.19 -16.05 18.35
CA TYR A 72 -8.62 -14.89 19.03
C TYR A 72 -7.67 -14.18 18.08
N PHE A 73 -7.67 -12.86 18.11
CA PHE A 73 -6.85 -12.03 17.25
C PHE A 73 -6.07 -11.02 18.07
N GLU A 74 -4.78 -10.92 17.78
CA GLU A 74 -3.92 -9.82 18.21
C GLU A 74 -4.02 -8.72 17.16
N ILE A 75 -4.34 -7.50 17.60
CA ILE A 75 -4.39 -6.32 16.75
C ILE A 75 -3.29 -5.37 17.23
N GLY A 76 -2.45 -4.92 16.31
CA GLY A 76 -1.33 -4.04 16.60
C GLY A 76 -1.19 -2.93 15.58
N VAL A 77 -0.49 -1.87 15.96
CA VAL A 77 0.02 -0.83 15.06
C VAL A 77 1.53 -1.00 15.02
N ASN A 78 2.08 -1.33 13.86
CA ASN A 78 3.53 -1.53 13.74
C ASN A 78 4.27 -0.23 13.39
N ARG A 79 3.59 0.71 12.74
CA ARG A 79 4.17 1.97 12.31
C ARG A 79 3.14 3.09 12.39
N VAL A 80 3.55 4.21 12.95
CA VAL A 80 2.82 5.48 12.86
C VAL A 80 3.67 6.41 12.04
N ILE A 81 3.24 6.80 10.84
CA ILE A 81 3.93 7.76 9.97
C ILE A 81 3.37 9.15 10.27
N LEU A 82 4.22 10.09 10.66
CA LEU A 82 3.82 11.44 11.08
C LEU A 82 4.07 12.49 9.98
N PRO A 83 3.26 13.57 9.90
CA PRO A 83 3.38 14.55 8.82
C PRO A 83 4.75 15.20 8.63
N GLU A 84 5.46 15.44 9.73
CA GLU A 84 6.82 15.97 9.72
C GLU A 84 7.82 15.07 8.98
N GLU A 85 7.55 13.77 8.84
CA GLU A 85 8.48 12.83 8.19
C GLU A 85 8.49 12.93 6.66
N TRP A 86 7.40 13.46 6.08
CA TRP A 86 7.27 13.69 4.65
C TRP A 86 7.25 15.16 4.24
N ALA A 87 7.29 16.09 5.19
CA ALA A 87 7.18 17.53 4.92
C ALA A 87 8.24 18.05 3.94
N ASP A 88 9.48 17.57 4.08
CA ASP A 88 10.63 18.02 3.28
C ASP A 88 11.06 17.01 2.20
N ARG A 89 10.20 16.05 1.85
CA ARG A 89 10.49 15.06 0.80
C ARG A 89 10.16 15.62 -0.57
N ASP A 90 11.02 15.37 -1.55
CA ASP A 90 10.75 15.72 -2.95
C ASP A 90 9.51 14.97 -3.49
N GLU A 91 9.41 13.68 -3.18
CA GLU A 91 8.33 12.79 -3.60
C GLU A 91 7.60 12.20 -2.37
N PRO A 92 6.83 13.01 -1.62
CA PRO A 92 6.26 12.60 -0.34
C PRO A 92 5.27 11.45 -0.50
N LEU A 93 4.51 11.43 -1.59
CA LEU A 93 3.51 10.40 -1.84
C LEU A 93 4.16 9.02 -2.10
N GLU A 94 5.25 8.97 -2.87
CA GLU A 94 6.00 7.74 -3.10
C GLU A 94 6.67 7.27 -1.80
N TRP A 95 7.28 8.19 -1.06
CA TRP A 95 7.92 7.90 0.23
C TRP A 95 6.93 7.30 1.24
N ILE A 96 5.76 7.92 1.44
CA ILE A 96 4.70 7.40 2.32
C ILE A 96 4.26 6.00 1.86
N THR A 97 4.08 5.81 0.55
CA THR A 97 3.62 4.54 -0.01
C THR A 97 4.67 3.43 0.22
N ALA A 98 5.95 3.77 0.12
CA ALA A 98 7.05 2.85 0.40
C ALA A 98 7.12 2.49 1.89
N GLU A 99 7.01 3.48 2.79
CA GLU A 99 7.00 3.26 4.24
C GLU A 99 5.80 2.43 4.69
N TYR A 100 4.61 2.70 4.15
CA TYR A 100 3.42 1.89 4.36
C TYR A 100 3.64 0.44 3.93
N THR A 101 4.26 0.23 2.77
CA THR A 101 4.51 -1.11 2.23
C THR A 101 5.59 -1.85 3.03
N ARG A 102 6.65 -1.16 3.45
CA ARG A 102 7.70 -1.69 4.32
C ARG A 102 7.12 -2.14 5.66
N ALA A 103 6.25 -1.33 6.25
CA ALA A 103 5.52 -1.69 7.45
C ALA A 103 4.66 -2.95 7.23
N ILE A 104 4.03 -3.13 6.06
CA ILE A 104 3.33 -4.39 5.76
C ILE A 104 4.30 -5.57 5.73
N GLU A 105 5.45 -5.43 5.04
CA GLU A 105 6.44 -6.51 4.97
C GLU A 105 6.90 -6.98 6.35
N GLU A 106 7.10 -6.05 7.28
CA GLU A 106 7.57 -6.38 8.64
C GLU A 106 6.64 -7.36 9.34
N PHE A 107 5.33 -7.09 9.41
CA PHE A 107 4.41 -8.02 10.07
C PHE A 107 4.17 -9.29 9.23
N VAL A 108 4.21 -9.21 7.89
CA VAL A 108 4.10 -10.40 7.05
C VAL A 108 5.30 -11.34 7.28
N ARG A 109 6.48 -10.81 7.61
CA ARG A 109 7.65 -11.64 7.96
C ARG A 109 7.50 -12.34 9.30
N GLU A 110 6.70 -11.81 10.23
CA GLU A 110 6.46 -12.44 11.52
C GLU A 110 5.68 -13.75 11.39
N ASP A 111 4.67 -13.79 10.52
CA ASP A 111 3.95 -15.00 10.18
C ASP A 111 3.43 -14.96 8.72
N PRO A 112 4.27 -15.38 7.76
CA PRO A 112 3.88 -15.37 6.35
C PRO A 112 2.65 -16.22 6.07
N SER A 113 2.33 -17.23 6.88
CA SER A 113 1.19 -18.11 6.63
C SER A 113 -0.16 -17.41 6.77
N GLN A 114 -0.21 -16.30 7.51
CA GLN A 114 -1.43 -15.55 7.79
C GLN A 114 -1.66 -14.38 6.83
N TYR A 115 -0.72 -14.08 5.93
CA TYR A 115 -0.95 -13.11 4.88
C TYR A 115 -1.81 -13.68 3.77
N TRP A 116 -2.74 -12.89 3.23
CA TRP A 116 -3.69 -13.35 2.21
C TRP A 116 -3.05 -13.42 0.81
N TRP A 117 -2.18 -14.41 0.60
CA TRP A 117 -1.43 -14.60 -0.66
C TRP A 117 -2.28 -14.91 -1.90
N LEU A 118 -3.58 -15.20 -1.73
CA LEU A 118 -4.48 -15.46 -2.84
C LEU A 118 -4.63 -14.23 -3.77
N HIS A 119 -4.41 -13.02 -3.23
CA HIS A 119 -4.38 -11.81 -4.06
C HIS A 119 -3.11 -11.75 -4.89
N ARG A 120 -3.26 -11.51 -6.19
CA ARG A 120 -2.13 -11.35 -7.13
C ARG A 120 -1.44 -10.00 -6.93
N ARG A 121 -0.65 -9.87 -5.86
CA ARG A 121 0.00 -8.61 -5.44
C ARG A 121 0.89 -7.98 -6.53
N TRP A 122 1.51 -8.80 -7.36
CA TRP A 122 2.38 -8.38 -8.46
C TRP A 122 1.71 -8.47 -9.85
N LYS A 123 0.38 -8.40 -9.91
CA LYS A 123 -0.37 -8.53 -11.18
C LYS A 123 0.03 -7.45 -12.19
N HIS A 124 0.08 -6.19 -11.76
CA HIS A 124 0.55 -5.10 -12.61
C HIS A 124 2.03 -4.84 -12.38
N ARG A 125 2.73 -4.46 -13.45
CA ARG A 125 4.16 -4.13 -13.48
C ARG A 125 4.37 -2.68 -13.95
N PRO A 126 5.46 -2.02 -13.55
CA PRO A 126 5.91 -0.78 -14.18
C PRO A 126 6.02 -0.95 -15.70
N LYS A 127 5.74 0.12 -16.46
CA LYS A 127 5.73 0.03 -17.94
C LYS A 127 7.10 -0.34 -18.47
N GLU A 128 8.14 0.21 -17.85
CA GLU A 128 9.54 0.03 -18.22
C GLU A 128 9.96 -1.45 -18.15
N GLU A 129 9.41 -2.21 -17.20
CA GLU A 129 9.66 -3.66 -17.10
C GLU A 129 8.94 -4.46 -18.19
N ILE A 130 7.72 -4.05 -18.54
CA ILE A 130 6.92 -4.70 -19.59
C ILE A 130 7.62 -4.51 -20.95
N GLU A 131 8.08 -3.28 -21.23
CA GLU A 131 8.77 -2.92 -22.48
C GLU A 131 10.09 -3.67 -22.63
N LYS A 132 10.89 -3.80 -21.55
CA LYS A 132 12.12 -4.63 -21.55
C LYS A 132 11.85 -6.09 -21.90
N THR A 133 10.82 -6.68 -21.27
CA THR A 133 10.46 -8.09 -21.49
C THR A 133 10.01 -8.35 -22.94
N GLN A 134 9.29 -7.39 -23.55
CA GLN A 134 8.85 -7.48 -24.94
C GLN A 134 9.99 -7.26 -25.93
N GLY A 135 10.93 -6.36 -25.63
CA GLY A 135 12.14 -6.15 -26.43
C GLY A 135 13.04 -7.38 -26.45
N GLU A 136 13.23 -8.04 -25.30
CA GLU A 136 14.04 -9.26 -25.18
C GLU A 136 13.42 -10.46 -25.91
N SER A 137 12.08 -10.62 -25.88
CA SER A 137 11.42 -11.73 -26.59
C SER A 137 11.49 -11.58 -28.12
N CYS A 138 11.37 -10.34 -28.64
CA CYS A 138 11.59 -10.02 -30.05
C CYS A 138 13.02 -10.34 -30.50
N LEU A 139 14.03 -10.03 -29.68
CA LEU A 139 15.43 -10.31 -29.98
C LEU A 139 15.75 -11.82 -29.94
N SER A 140 15.04 -12.62 -29.15
CA SER A 140 15.22 -14.08 -29.10
C SER A 140 14.56 -14.83 -30.27
N SER A 141 13.58 -14.22 -30.95
CA SER A 141 12.81 -14.85 -32.05
C SER A 141 13.46 -14.65 -33.43
N HIS A 142 14.67 -14.08 -33.49
CA HIS A 142 15.44 -13.80 -34.71
C HIS A 142 16.82 -14.48 -34.70
N LYS A 143 17.02 -15.50 -33.84
CA LYS A 143 18.12 -16.45 -33.89
C LYS A 143 17.57 -17.85 -34.10
#